data_AF-A0A6B3GVZ5-F1
#
_entry.id   AF-A0A6B3GVZ5-F1
#
_cell.length_a   1.000
_cell.length_b   1.000
_cell.length_c   1.000
_cell.angle_alpha   90.00
_cell.angle_beta   90.00
_cell.angle_gamma   90.00
#
_symmetry.space_group_name_H-M   'P 1'
#
loop_
_entity.id
_entity.type
_entity.pdbx_description
1 polymer ?
#
loop_
_entity_poly.entity_id
_entity_poly.type
_entity_poly.pdbx_seq_one_letter_code
_entity_poly.pdbx_strand_id
1 'polypeptide(L)'
;TRSRIVRFLNAEAAPLLRGGHSDALGRSLHRATAGLVAVAGICAYDSDAHGLAQRYFHQALRLAKSSGDRGLGGYVIALLVTQSLFLGDYRRSIAF
;
A
#
# COMPACT_ATOMS: atom_id res chain seq x y z
N THR A 1 -9.48 8.36 -10.62
CA THR A 1 -9.53 7.04 -9.93
C THR A 1 -9.07 7.10 -8.48
N ARG A 2 -7.88 7.64 -8.17
CA ARG A 2 -7.35 7.81 -6.79
C ARG A 2 -8.35 8.32 -5.74
N SER A 3 -9.09 9.39 -6.05
CA SER A 3 -10.04 10.03 -5.13
C SER A 3 -11.18 9.10 -4.68
N ARG A 4 -11.63 8.18 -5.56
CA ARG A 4 -12.64 7.17 -5.23
C ARG A 4 -12.08 6.12 -4.26
N ILE A 5 -10.84 5.68 -4.49
CA ILE A 5 -10.15 4.71 -3.63
C ILE A 5 -9.92 5.29 -2.25
N VAL A 6 -9.39 6.51 -2.15
CA VAL A 6 -9.13 7.17 -0.85
C VAL A 6 -10.43 7.37 -0.07
N ARG A 7 -11.51 7.74 -0.75
CA ARG A 7 -12.83 7.87 -0.12
C ARG A 7 -13.30 6.53 0.47
N PHE A 8 -13.21 5.45 -0.30
CA PHE A 8 -13.58 4.12 0.18
C PHE A 8 -12.70 3.67 1.36
N LEU A 9 -11.39 3.90 1.27
CA LEU A 9 -10.45 3.60 2.36
C LEU A 9 -10.83 4.30 3.67
N ASN A 10 -11.22 5.58 3.58
CA ASN A 10 -11.58 6.37 4.76
C ASN A 10 -12.98 6.03 5.29
N ALA A 11 -13.96 5.84 4.40
CA ALA A 11 -15.35 5.61 4.78
C ALA A 11 -15.60 4.18 5.25
N GLU A 12 -15.02 3.19 4.58
CA GLU A 12 -15.37 1.77 4.77
C GLU A 12 -14.22 0.98 5.41
N ALA A 13 -13.00 1.10 4.88
CA ALA A 13 -11.89 0.25 5.33
C ALA A 13 -11.36 0.65 6.72
N ALA A 14 -11.23 1.95 7.00
CA ALA A 14 -10.67 2.42 8.28
C ALA A 14 -11.53 2.04 9.50
N PRO A 15 -12.88 2.12 9.47
CA PRO A 15 -13.70 1.59 10.55
C PRO A 15 -13.57 0.07 10.72
N LEU A 16 -13.57 -0.69 9.62
CA LEU A 16 -13.44 -2.15 9.66
C LEU A 16 -12.11 -2.59 10.29
N LEU A 17 -11.00 -1.91 10.00
CA LEU A 17 -9.70 -2.21 10.60
C LEU A 17 -9.61 -1.90 12.11
N ARG A 18 -10.49 -1.05 12.64
CA ARG A 18 -10.55 -0.74 14.08
C ARG A 18 -11.48 -1.66 14.87
N GLY A 19 -12.28 -2.48 14.20
CA GLY A 19 -13.19 -3.44 14.83
C GLY A 19 -12.45 -4.65 15.41
N GLY A 20 -13.04 -5.26 16.45
CA GLY A 20 -12.58 -6.55 16.96
C GLY A 20 -13.05 -7.68 16.05
N HIS A 21 -12.11 -8.30 15.31
CA HIS A 21 -12.39 -9.40 14.40
C HIS A 21 -11.63 -10.65 14.82
N SER A 22 -12.07 -11.81 14.33
CA SER A 22 -11.24 -13.00 14.39
C SER A 22 -9.94 -12.78 13.61
N ASP A 23 -8.87 -13.43 14.03
CA ASP A 23 -7.55 -13.39 13.40
C ASP A 23 -7.60 -13.60 11.87
N ALA A 24 -8.43 -14.53 11.41
CA ALA A 24 -8.58 -14.83 9.98
C ALA A 24 -9.22 -13.66 9.21
N LEU A 25 -10.30 -13.08 9.74
CA LEU A 25 -10.99 -11.95 9.11
C LEU A 25 -10.11 -10.68 9.17
N GLY A 26 -9.47 -10.42 10.30
CA GLY A 26 -8.53 -9.32 10.46
C GLY A 26 -7.41 -9.35 9.42
N ARG A 27 -6.79 -10.51 9.19
CA ARG A 27 -5.76 -10.66 8.13
C ARG A 27 -6.31 -10.41 6.73
N SER A 28 -7.52 -10.90 6.43
CA SER A 28 -8.17 -10.66 5.13
C SER A 28 -8.45 -9.18 4.88
N LEU A 29 -8.96 -8.47 5.90
CA LEU A 29 -9.20 -7.02 5.83
C LEU A 29 -7.89 -6.24 5.61
N HIS A 30 -6.82 -6.60 6.32
CA HIS A 30 -5.50 -5.99 6.11
C HIS A 30 -4.99 -6.24 4.70
N ARG A 31 -5.16 -7.45 4.15
CA ARG A 31 -4.76 -7.80 2.78
C ARG A 31 -5.50 -6.97 1.74
N ALA A 32 -6.83 -6.91 1.84
CA ALA A 32 -7.66 -6.14 0.92
C ALA A 32 -7.32 -4.64 0.99
N THR A 33 -7.17 -4.11 2.20
CA THR A 33 -6.82 -2.70 2.42
C THR A 33 -5.42 -2.38 1.90
N ALA A 34 -4.43 -3.27 2.11
CA ALA A 34 -3.10 -3.12 1.55
C ALA A 34 -3.12 -3.02 0.01
N GLY A 35 -3.89 -3.88 -0.66
CA GLY A 35 -4.06 -3.84 -2.12
C GLY A 35 -4.64 -2.51 -2.60
N LEU A 36 -5.70 -2.03 -1.96
CA LEU A 36 -6.31 -0.74 -2.32
C LEU A 36 -5.38 0.45 -2.10
N VAL A 37 -4.61 0.46 -1.00
CA VAL A 37 -3.61 1.49 -0.74
C VAL A 37 -2.49 1.43 -1.79
N ALA A 38 -2.05 0.24 -2.21
CA ALA A 38 -1.07 0.10 -3.28
C ALA A 38 -1.59 0.68 -4.61
N VAL A 39 -2.85 0.40 -4.98
CA VAL A 39 -3.47 1.01 -6.17
C VAL A 39 -3.56 2.53 -6.06
N ALA A 40 -3.89 3.08 -4.88
CA ALA A 40 -3.86 4.53 -4.66
C ALA A 40 -2.45 5.11 -4.84
N GLY A 41 -1.41 4.35 -4.44
CA GLY A 41 0.00 4.64 -4.68
C GLY A 41 0.36 4.66 -6.16
N ILE A 42 -0.05 3.65 -6.92
CA ILE A 42 0.15 3.57 -8.38
C ILE A 42 -0.51 4.77 -9.07
N CYS A 43 -1.78 5.07 -8.75
CA CYS A 43 -2.44 6.24 -9.31
C CYS A 43 -1.74 7.57 -8.97
N ALA A 44 -1.11 7.68 -7.80
CA ALA A 44 -0.34 8.86 -7.43
C ALA A 44 1.00 8.92 -8.19
N TYR A 45 1.64 7.77 -8.39
CA TYR A 45 2.85 7.63 -9.20
C TYR A 45 2.60 8.06 -10.64
N ASP A 46 1.51 7.56 -11.26
CA ASP A 46 1.12 7.90 -12.64
C ASP A 46 0.71 9.37 -12.82
N SER A 47 0.49 10.10 -11.72
CA SER A 47 0.16 11.54 -11.73
C SER A 47 1.34 12.42 -11.27
N ASP A 48 2.58 11.90 -11.34
CA ASP A 48 3.83 12.54 -10.89
C ASP A 48 3.86 12.97 -9.41
N ALA A 49 2.90 12.54 -8.60
CA ALA A 49 2.82 12.84 -7.18
C ALA A 49 3.69 11.86 -6.36
N HIS A 50 4.98 11.76 -6.69
CA HIS A 50 5.87 10.70 -6.19
C HIS A 50 6.03 10.66 -4.67
N GLY A 51 6.10 11.81 -3.99
CA GLY A 51 6.15 11.85 -2.52
C GLY A 51 4.89 11.25 -1.88
N LEU A 52 3.73 11.42 -2.51
CA LEU A 52 2.49 10.81 -2.04
C LEU A 52 2.42 9.31 -2.39
N ALA A 53 2.86 8.93 -3.58
CA ALA A 53 2.97 7.52 -3.97
C ALA A 53 3.83 6.72 -2.98
N GLN A 54 4.99 7.26 -2.60
CA GLN A 54 5.89 6.63 -1.63
C GLN A 54 5.23 6.42 -0.27
N ARG A 55 4.49 7.43 0.22
CA ARG A 55 3.74 7.33 1.48
C ARG A 55 2.68 6.22 1.42
N TYR A 56 1.95 6.11 0.31
CA TYR A 56 0.98 5.03 0.12
C TYR A 56 1.65 3.67 0.03
N PHE A 57 2.75 3.51 -0.71
CA PHE A 57 3.46 2.23 -0.76
C PHE A 57 3.97 1.79 0.61
N HIS A 58 4.53 2.69 1.42
CA HIS A 58 4.91 2.34 2.80
C HIS A 58 3.71 1.94 3.67
N GLN A 59 2.56 2.59 3.50
CA GLN A 59 1.34 2.21 4.21
C GLN A 59 0.82 0.82 3.76
N ALA A 60 0.81 0.56 2.46
CA ALA A 60 0.46 -0.74 1.89
C ALA A 60 1.37 -1.85 2.42
N LEU A 61 2.69 -1.59 2.51
CA LEU A 61 3.66 -2.56 3.01
C LEU A 61 3.41 -2.92 4.48
N ARG A 62 3.08 -1.93 5.33
CA ARG A 62 2.72 -2.20 6.73
C ARG A 62 1.46 -3.05 6.83
N LEU A 63 0.43 -2.74 6.05
CA LEU A 63 -0.81 -3.51 6.03
C LEU A 63 -0.60 -4.94 5.50
N ALA A 64 0.25 -5.12 4.48
CA ALA A 64 0.62 -6.44 3.96
C ALA A 64 1.41 -7.27 5.00
N LYS A 65 2.25 -6.63 5.81
CA LYS A 65 2.90 -7.29 6.96
C LYS A 65 1.88 -7.72 8.01
N SER A 66 0.92 -6.86 8.35
CA SER A 66 -0.17 -7.18 9.29
C SER A 66 -1.12 -8.28 8.78
N SER A 67 -1.29 -8.42 7.46
CA SER A 67 -2.07 -9.53 6.89
C SER A 67 -1.33 -10.86 6.86
N GLY A 68 0.01 -10.84 6.98
CA GLY A 68 0.86 -12.01 6.78
C GLY A 68 1.06 -12.43 5.31
N ASP A 69 0.52 -11.66 4.35
CA ASP A 69 0.66 -11.96 2.92
C ASP A 69 2.03 -11.49 2.40
N ARG A 70 3.00 -12.42 2.39
CA ARG A 70 4.35 -12.17 1.88
C ARG A 70 4.40 -11.85 0.40
N GLY A 71 3.50 -12.42 -0.41
CA GLY A 71 3.44 -12.16 -1.84
C GLY A 71 3.02 -10.71 -2.13
N LEU A 72 1.99 -10.24 -1.42
CA LEU A 72 1.59 -8.84 -1.46
C LEU A 72 2.69 -7.91 -0.92
N GLY A 73 3.38 -8.30 0.15
CA GLY A 73 4.53 -7.56 0.66
C GLY A 73 5.65 -7.41 -0.37
N GLY A 74 6.03 -8.49 -1.05
CA GLY A 74 7.02 -8.48 -2.12
C GLY A 74 6.59 -7.62 -3.32
N TYR A 75 5.32 -7.69 -3.71
CA TYR A 75 4.77 -6.83 -4.75
C TYR A 75 4.90 -5.33 -4.38
N VAL A 76 4.57 -4.94 -3.15
CA VAL A 76 4.71 -3.54 -2.71
C VAL A 76 6.18 -3.10 -2.65
N ILE A 77 7.10 -3.99 -2.29
CA ILE A 77 8.54 -3.72 -2.37
C ILE A 77 8.97 -3.47 -3.81
N ALA A 78 8.50 -4.28 -4.77
CA ALA A 78 8.78 -4.07 -6.18
C ALA A 78 8.33 -2.68 -6.65
N LEU A 79 7.15 -2.20 -6.21
CA LEU A 79 6.67 -0.84 -6.51
C LEU A 79 7.60 0.25 -5.95
N LEU A 80 8.11 0.08 -4.72
CA LEU A 80 9.06 1.02 -4.10
C LEU A 80 10.42 1.04 -4.83
N VAL A 81 10.89 -0.13 -5.23
CA VAL A 81 12.12 -0.30 -6.04
C VAL A 81 11.95 0.38 -7.39
N THR A 82 10.87 0.09 -8.12
CA THR A 82 10.55 0.73 -9.40
C THR A 82 10.51 2.24 -9.28
N GLN A 83 9.85 2.77 -8.24
CA GLN A 83 9.83 4.22 -8.01
C GLN A 83 11.24 4.78 -7.74
N SER A 84 12.05 4.09 -6.94
CA SER A 84 13.40 4.54 -6.61
C SER A 84 14.30 4.58 -7.85
N LEU A 85 14.20 3.58 -8.71
CA LEU A 85 14.90 3.54 -10.00
C LEU A 85 14.46 4.68 -10.92
N PHE A 86 13.16 4.93 -11.02
CA PHE A 86 12.62 6.02 -11.84
C PHE A 86 13.13 7.40 -11.39
N LEU A 87 13.23 7.63 -10.08
CA LEU A 87 13.73 8.88 -9.50
C LEU A 87 15.27 8.98 -9.48
N GLY A 88 15.99 7.96 -9.92
CA GLY A 88 17.45 7.91 -9.85
C GLY A 88 18.02 7.71 -8.43
N ASP A 89 17.20 7.32 -7.46
CA ASP A 89 17.61 7.04 -6.08
C ASP A 89 18.07 5.58 -5.93
N TYR A 90 19.17 5.23 -6.60
CA TYR A 90 19.70 3.87 -6.66
C TYR A 90 20.07 3.31 -5.28
N ARG A 91 20.55 4.17 -4.37
CA ARG A 91 20.89 3.78 -3.00
C ARG A 91 19.65 3.28 -2.25
N ARG A 92 18.50 3.93 -2.44
CA ARG A 92 17.24 3.47 -1.83
C ARG A 92 16.73 2.20 -2.52
N SER A 93 16.91 2.05 -3.82
CA SER A 93 16.49 0.86 -4.58
C SER A 93 17.12 -0.43 -4.06
N ILE A 94 18.38 -0.41 -3.63
CA ILE A 94 19.08 -1.62 -3.12
C ILE A 94 18.83 -1.87 -1.63
N ALA A 95 18.18 -0.94 -0.93
CA ALA A 95 17.98 -0.99 0.52
C ALA A 95 16.65 -1.65 0.94
N PHE A 96 15.79 -2.02 -0.02
CA PHE A 96 14.54 -2.74 0.22
C PHE A 96 14.71 -4.24 0.10
#